data_AF-A0A101UZX5-F1
#
_entry.id   AF-A0A101UZX5-F1
#
_cell.length_a   1.000
_cell.length_b   1.000
_cell.length_c   1.000
_cell.angle_alpha   90.00
_cell.angle_beta   90.00
_cell.angle_gamma   90.00
#
_symmetry.space_group_name_H-M   'P 1'
#
loop_
_entity.id
_entity.type
_entity.pdbx_description
1 polymer ?
#
loop_
_entity_poly.entity_id
_entity_poly.type
_entity_poly.pdbx_seq_one_letter_code
_entity_poly.pdbx_strand_id
1 'polypeptide(L)' 'MVDGPAGGPIGNPTVRIGFTASTALCTPGSPAQPDAYGLGTQGGPARRVRLLAEAGFRDAALVADTGFNLVSAAVK' A
#
# COMPACT_ATOMS: atom_id res chain seq x y z
N MET A 1 19.45 10.43 6.34
CA MET A 1 18.97 11.81 6.53
C MET A 1 17.92 11.75 7.62
N VAL A 2 18.12 12.45 8.74
CA VAL A 2 17.36 12.34 10.00
C VAL A 2 17.96 11.33 11.01
N ASP A 3 19.17 11.62 11.49
CA ASP A 3 19.57 11.26 12.85
C ASP A 3 20.26 12.49 13.47
N GLY A 4 19.65 13.06 14.49
CA GLY A 4 20.14 14.20 15.26
C GLY A 4 19.52 14.20 16.67
N PRO A 5 20.19 14.75 17.70
CA PRO A 5 19.99 14.42 19.11
C PRO A 5 18.73 15.01 19.79
N ALA A 6 17.64 15.16 19.07
CA ALA A 6 16.32 15.44 19.64
C ALA A 6 15.29 14.61 18.89
N GLY A 7 14.74 13.59 19.56
CA GLY A 7 13.59 12.76 19.19
C GLY A 7 13.38 12.55 17.68
N GLY A 8 13.66 11.33 17.20
CA GLY A 8 13.40 10.94 15.81
C GLY A 8 11.99 11.29 15.31
N PRO A 9 11.70 11.19 14.00
CA PRO A 9 10.57 11.85 13.32
C PRO A 9 9.20 11.69 13.99
N ILE A 10 8.98 10.64 14.77
CA ILE A 10 7.82 10.43 15.65
C ILE A 10 7.56 11.58 16.65
N GLY A 11 8.58 12.28 17.13
CA GLY A 11 8.44 13.41 18.06
C GLY A 11 7.86 14.67 17.43
N ASN A 12 8.01 14.82 16.10
CA ASN A 12 7.57 15.99 15.36
C ASN A 12 6.03 16.00 15.21
N PRO A 13 5.33 17.08 15.65
CA PRO A 13 3.87 17.16 15.59
C PRO A 13 3.33 17.08 14.16
N THR A 14 4.04 17.64 13.17
CA THR A 14 3.65 17.58 11.76
C THR A 14 3.68 16.15 11.23
N VAL A 15 4.67 15.35 11.63
CA VAL A 15 4.76 13.93 11.23
C VAL A 15 3.59 13.14 11.80
N ARG A 16 3.26 13.37 13.08
CA ARG A 16 2.12 12.69 13.73
C ARG A 16 0.78 13.08 13.12
N ILE A 17 0.58 14.37 12.83
CA ILE A 17 -0.64 14.86 12.18
C ILE A 17 -0.74 14.28 10.76
N GLY A 18 0.36 14.26 10.00
CA GLY A 18 0.38 13.70 8.64
C GLY A 18 0.01 12.21 8.61
N PHE A 19 0.59 11.40 9.49
CA PHE A 19 0.26 9.98 9.61
C PHE A 19 -1.21 9.77 10.02
N THR A 20 -1.70 10.53 10.99
CA THR A 20 -3.08 10.42 11.49
C THR A 20 -4.10 10.82 10.42
N ALA A 21 -3.88 11.94 9.72
CA ALA A 21 -4.75 12.39 8.65
C ALA A 21 -4.77 11.40 7.48
N SER A 22 -3.60 10.89 7.06
CA SER A 22 -3.52 9.87 6.01
C SER A 22 -4.26 8.59 6.43
N THR A 23 -4.07 8.12 7.66
CA THR A 23 -4.75 6.91 8.15
C THR A 23 -6.27 7.10 8.18
N ALA A 24 -6.74 8.25 8.69
CA ALA A 24 -8.16 8.56 8.82
C ALA A 24 -8.87 8.77 7.47
N LEU A 25 -8.15 9.19 6.43
CA LEU A 25 -8.73 9.42 5.09
C LEU A 25 -8.55 8.22 4.17
N CYS A 26 -7.32 7.72 4.03
CA CYS A 26 -6.97 6.71 3.03
C CYS A 26 -7.52 5.33 3.38
N THR A 27 -7.57 4.98 4.67
CA THR A 27 -8.04 3.66 5.12
C THR A 27 -9.53 3.45 4.86
N PRO A 28 -10.46 4.35 5.28
CA PRO A 28 -11.88 4.24 4.93
C PRO A 28 -12.16 4.65 3.48
N GLY A 29 -11.32 5.51 2.88
CA GLY A 29 -11.46 5.90 1.47
C GLY A 29 -11.27 4.73 0.50
N SER A 30 -10.31 3.84 0.76
CA SER A 30 -10.02 2.69 -0.11
C SER A 30 -11.23 1.76 -0.38
N PRO A 31 -12.04 1.34 0.60
CA PRO A 31 -13.26 0.57 0.37
C PRO A 31 -14.48 1.43 -0.02
N ALA A 32 -14.45 2.75 0.12
CA ALA A 32 -15.56 3.63 -0.26
C ALA A 32 -15.57 3.99 -1.76
N GLN A 33 -14.50 3.69 -2.48
CA GLN A 33 -14.41 3.91 -3.93
C GLN A 33 -15.20 2.83 -4.70
N PRO A 34 -15.63 3.12 -5.94
CA PRO A 34 -16.15 2.08 -6.84
C PRO A 34 -15.20 0.88 -6.89
N ASP A 35 -15.79 -0.32 -6.92
CA ASP A 35 -15.12 -1.64 -6.81
C ASP A 35 -14.52 -1.99 -5.43
N ALA A 36 -14.36 -1.02 -4.53
CA ALA A 36 -14.12 -1.19 -3.09
C ALA A 36 -13.03 -2.20 -2.72
N TYR A 37 -11.95 -2.28 -3.52
CA TYR A 37 -11.00 -3.39 -3.41
C TYR A 37 -10.29 -3.47 -2.05
N GLY A 38 -10.19 -2.36 -1.31
CA GLY A 38 -9.72 -2.35 0.08
C GLY A 38 -8.34 -2.98 0.28
N LEU A 39 -7.49 -2.98 -0.75
CA LEU A 39 -6.28 -3.80 -0.76
C LEU A 39 -5.25 -3.29 0.24
N GLY A 40 -5.22 -1.98 0.51
CA GLY A 40 -4.20 -1.37 1.37
C GLY A 40 -2.78 -1.87 1.10
N THR A 41 -1.92 -1.79 2.11
CA THR A 41 -0.57 -2.36 2.06
C THR A 41 -0.57 -3.89 2.17
N GLN A 42 -1.54 -4.49 2.88
CA GLN A 42 -1.54 -5.93 3.22
C GLN A 42 -2.43 -6.83 2.35
N GLY A 43 -3.10 -6.31 1.31
CA GLY A 43 -4.06 -7.06 0.50
C GLY A 43 -3.38 -8.15 -0.33
N GLY A 44 -3.25 -9.35 0.24
CA GLY A 44 -2.40 -10.44 -0.24
C GLY A 44 -2.39 -10.73 -1.76
N PRO A 45 -1.38 -11.48 -2.24
CA PRO A 45 -1.04 -11.57 -3.65
C PRO A 45 -2.18 -12.08 -4.55
N ALA A 46 -3.04 -12.98 -4.04
CA ALA A 46 -4.13 -13.58 -4.82
C ALA A 46 -5.11 -12.54 -5.39
N ARG A 47 -5.54 -11.57 -4.57
CA ARG A 47 -6.48 -10.54 -5.03
C ARG A 47 -5.80 -9.58 -6.01
N ARG A 48 -4.53 -9.26 -5.80
CA ARG A 48 -3.76 -8.37 -6.70
C ARG A 48 -3.51 -9.00 -8.07
N VAL A 49 -3.14 -10.28 -8.12
CA VAL A 49 -2.98 -11.02 -9.38
C VAL A 49 -4.29 -11.10 -10.15
N ARG A 50 -5.40 -11.41 -9.45
CA ARG A 50 -6.72 -11.41 -10.06
C ARG A 50 -7.09 -10.05 -10.67
N LEU A 51 -6.80 -8.95 -9.96
CA LEU A 51 -7.09 -7.60 -10.46
C LEU A 51 -6.24 -7.21 -11.67
N LEU A 52 -4.98 -7.64 -11.72
CA LEU A 52 -4.15 -7.45 -12.91
C LEU A 52 -4.76 -8.17 -14.12
N ALA A 53 -5.25 -9.40 -13.93
CA ALA A 53 -5.94 -10.13 -14.99
C ALA A 53 -7.25 -9.44 -15.43
N GLU A 54 -8.07 -8.97 -14.47
CA GLU A 54 -9.31 -8.22 -14.76
C GLU A 54 -9.02 -6.89 -15.49
N ALA A 55 -7.89 -6.25 -15.22
CA ALA A 55 -7.40 -5.06 -15.92
C ALA A 55 -6.79 -5.35 -17.31
N GLY A 56 -6.88 -6.61 -17.77
CA GLY A 56 -6.40 -7.05 -19.09
C GLY A 56 -4.90 -7.19 -19.19
N PHE A 57 -4.19 -7.41 -18.08
CA PHE A 57 -2.81 -7.87 -18.11
C PHE A 57 -2.77 -9.40 -18.22
N ARG A 58 -1.73 -9.92 -18.87
CA ARG A 58 -1.45 -11.35 -19.02
C ARG A 58 -0.22 -11.74 -18.21
N ASP A 59 -0.09 -13.04 -17.95
CA ASP A 59 1.05 -13.61 -17.21
C ASP A 59 1.31 -12.93 -15.85
N ALA A 60 0.24 -12.46 -15.21
CA ALA A 60 0.32 -11.79 -13.92
C ALA A 60 0.72 -12.78 -12.83
N ALA A 61 1.85 -12.52 -12.16
CA ALA A 61 2.38 -13.39 -11.12
C ALA A 61 3.09 -12.59 -10.03
N LEU A 62 3.12 -13.15 -8.82
CA LEU A 62 4.04 -12.71 -7.77
C LEU A 62 5.44 -13.23 -8.12
N VAL A 63 6.42 -12.33 -8.21
CA VAL A 63 7.81 -12.65 -8.55
C VAL A 63 8.76 -12.52 -7.37
N ALA A 64 8.39 -11.78 -6.32
CA ALA A 64 9.12 -11.76 -5.06
C ALA A 64 8.23 -11.37 -3.88
N ASP A 65 8.54 -11.92 -2.71
CA ASP A 65 8.00 -11.51 -1.41
C ASP A 65 9.17 -11.24 -0.47
N THR A 66 9.25 -10.03 0.07
CA THR A 66 10.32 -9.63 1.00
C THR A 66 9.88 -9.63 2.47
N GLY A 67 8.69 -10.16 2.77
CA GLY A 67 8.02 -10.04 4.07
C GLY A 67 7.42 -8.65 4.34
N PHE A 68 7.81 -7.64 3.57
CA PHE A 68 7.29 -6.27 3.65
C PHE A 68 6.66 -5.83 2.32
N ASN A 69 7.28 -6.19 1.20
CA ASN A 69 6.80 -5.87 -0.15
C ASN A 69 6.40 -7.14 -0.89
N LEU A 70 5.32 -7.04 -1.65
CA LEU A 70 4.94 -8.02 -2.67
C LEU A 70 5.26 -7.42 -4.04
N VAL A 71 6.13 -8.08 -4.80
CA VAL A 71 6.53 -7.66 -6.15
C VAL A 71 5.84 -8.56 -7.16
N SER A 72 5.05 -7.96 -8.05
CA SER A 72 4.35 -8.66 -9.12
C SER A 72 4.84 -8.21 -10.50
N ALA A 73 4.91 -9.13 -11.44
CA ALA A 73 5.15 -8.85 -12.85
C ALA A 73 3.91 -9.25 -13.67
N ALA A 74 3.66 -8.52 -14.76
CA ALA A 74 2.61 -8.83 -15.72
C ALA A 74 2.91 -8.16 -17.08
N VAL A 75 2.34 -8.68 -18.16
CA VAL A 75 2.48 -8.15 -19.52
C VAL A 75 1.17 -7.45 -19.91
N LYS A 76 1.25 -6.26 -20.53
CA LYS A 76 0.05 -5.55 -21.04
C LYS A 76 -0.40 -6.13 -22.38
#